data_AF-A0A5T2U6D0-F1
#
_entry.id   AF-A0A5T2U6D0-F1
#
_cell.length_a   1.000
_cell.length_b   1.000
_cell.length_c   1.000
_cell.angle_alpha   90.00
_cell.angle_beta   90.00
_cell.angle_gamma   90.00
#
_symmetry.space_group_name_H-M   'P 1'
#
loop_
_entity.id
_entity.type
_entity.pdbx_description
1 polymer ?
#
loop_
_entity_poly.entity_id
_entity_poly.type
_entity_poly.pdbx_seq_one_letter_code
_entity_poly.pdbx_strand_id
1 'polypeptide(L)' 'MANLYDLKKFDLNLLVIFECIYQHLSISKAAETLYITPSAVSQSLQRLRTQ' A
#
# COMPACT_ATOMS: atom_id res chain seq x y z
N MET A 1 17.91 -0.75 15.99
CA MET A 1 16.65 -1.32 16.49
C MET A 1 15.52 -0.48 15.92
N ALA A 2 14.60 -1.07 15.17
CA ALA A 2 13.41 -0.34 14.74
C ALA A 2 12.65 0.11 16.00
N ASN A 3 12.40 1.41 16.13
CA ASN A 3 11.72 1.95 17.28
C ASN A 3 10.25 1.51 17.19
N LEU A 4 9.76 0.71 18.14
CA LEU A 4 8.37 0.22 18.11
C LEU A 4 7.34 1.36 18.05
N TYR A 5 7.73 2.57 18.45
CA TYR A 5 6.92 3.78 18.32
C TYR A 5 6.66 4.20 16.86
N ASP A 6 7.58 3.94 15.94
CA ASP A 6 7.42 4.30 14.53
C ASP A 6 6.46 3.33 13.82
N LEU A 7 6.42 2.06 14.23
CA LEU A 7 5.45 1.07 13.74
C LEU A 7 3.99 1.47 14.04
N LYS A 8 3.74 2.14 15.17
CA LYS A 8 2.39 2.64 15.50
C LYS A 8 1.94 3.80 14.62
N LYS A 9 2.88 4.55 14.03
CA LYS A 9 2.58 5.67 13.13
C LYS A 9 2.47 5.22 11.67
N PHE A 10 2.98 4.04 11.36
CA PHE A 10 2.97 3.48 10.03
C PHE A 10 1.58 2.92 9.69
N ASP A 11 1.04 3.34 8.55
CA ASP A 11 -0.26 2.86 8.05
C ASP A 11 -0.10 1.45 7.45
N LEU A 12 -0.48 0.43 8.23
CA LEU A 12 -0.32 -0.98 7.86
C LEU A 12 -1.10 -1.36 6.59
N ASN A 13 -2.15 -0.61 6.23
CA ASN A 13 -2.89 -0.87 4.99
C ASN A 13 -2.02 -0.65 3.75
N LEU A 14 -0.97 0.19 3.85
CA LEU A 14 -0.03 0.39 2.75
C LEU A 14 0.75 -0.88 2.41
N LEU A 15 0.98 -1.77 3.39
CA LEU A 15 1.64 -3.06 3.16
C LEU A 15 0.73 -4.04 2.42
N VAL A 16 -0.57 -4.06 2.75
CA VAL A 16 -1.57 -4.88 2.06
C VAL A 16 -1.70 -4.45 0.60
N ILE A 17 -1.74 -3.14 0.37
CA ILE A 17 -1.77 -2.59 -1.00
C ILE A 17 -0.49 -2.94 -1.75
N PHE A 18 0.67 -2.81 -1.11
CA PHE A 18 1.96 -3.18 -1.71
C PHE A 18 2.04 -4.66 -2.08
N GLU A 19 1.64 -5.57 -1.18
CA GLU A 19 1.59 -7.00 -1.44
C GLU A 19 0.69 -7.30 -2.65
N CYS A 20 -0.51 -6.71 -2.69
CA CYS A 20 -1.44 -6.92 -3.78
C CYS A 20 -0.86 -6.48 -5.13
N ILE A 21 -0.20 -5.31 -5.18
CA ILE A 21 0.51 -4.83 -6.38
C ILE A 21 1.65 -5.79 -6.75
N TYR A 22 2.42 -6.25 -5.77
CA TYR A 22 3.55 -7.15 -5.99
C TYR A 22 3.11 -8.51 -6.57
N GLN A 23 2.01 -9.06 -6.08
CA GLN A 23 1.43 -10.31 -6.57
C GLN A 23 0.88 -10.19 -8.00
N HIS A 24 0.19 -9.09 -8.31
CA HIS A 24 -0.49 -8.94 -9.61
C HIS A 24 0.35 -8.20 -10.66
N LEU A 25 1.46 -7.57 -10.27
CA LEU A 25 2.32 -6.70 -11.08
C LEU A 25 1.53 -5.64 -11.87
N SER A 26 0.37 -5.23 -11.35
CA SER A 26 -0.58 -4.35 -12.04
C SER A 26 -1.42 -3.55 -11.04
N ILE A 27 -1.43 -2.22 -11.21
CA ILE A 27 -2.22 -1.30 -10.39
C ILE A 27 -3.71 -1.51 -10.58
N SER A 28 -4.17 -1.70 -11.83
CA SER A 28 -5.59 -1.90 -12.14
C SER A 28 -6.12 -3.19 -11.55
N LYS A 29 -5.38 -4.31 -11.67
CA LYS A 29 -5.77 -5.58 -11.05
C LYS A 29 -5.74 -5.49 -9.52
N ALA A 30 -4.75 -4.84 -8.94
CA ALA A 30 -4.71 -4.65 -7.49
C ALA A 30 -5.91 -3.82 -6.99
N ALA A 31 -6.31 -2.79 -7.75
CA ALA A 31 -7.48 -1.98 -7.44
C ALA A 31 -8.78 -2.80 -7.47
N GLU A 32 -8.96 -3.64 -8.49
CA GLU A 32 -10.10 -4.57 -8.61
C GLU A 32 -10.12 -5.57 -7.45
N THR A 33 -8.99 -6.21 -7.14
CA THR A 33 -8.86 -7.18 -6.04
C THR A 33 -9.14 -6.56 -4.67
N LEU A 34 -8.76 -5.30 -4.48
CA LEU A 34 -8.96 -4.56 -3.22
C LEU A 34 -10.29 -3.79 -3.18
N TYR A 35 -11.12 -3.88 -4.23
CA TYR A 35 -12.38 -3.14 -4.37
C TYR A 35 -12.25 -1.61 -4.18
N ILE A 36 -11.15 -1.04 -4.67
CA ILE A 36 -10.88 0.40 -4.63
C ILE A 36 -10.58 0.93 -6.03
N THR A 37 -10.45 2.25 -6.18
CA THR A 37 -10.09 2.85 -7.47
C THR A 37 -8.59 2.74 -7.74
N PRO A 38 -8.15 2.66 -9.01
CA PRO A 38 -6.72 2.69 -9.36
C PRO A 38 -5.99 3.95 -8.87
N SER A 39 -6.70 5.08 -8.74
CA SER A 39 -6.17 6.31 -8.16
C SER A 39 -5.87 6.16 -6.67
N ALA A 40 -6.71 5.46 -5.89
CA ALA A 40 -6.47 5.18 -4.49
C ALA A 40 -5.25 4.28 -4.27
N VAL A 41 -5.06 3.26 -5.13
CA VAL A 41 -3.85 2.42 -5.12
C VAL A 41 -2.60 3.27 -5.40
N SER A 42 -2.66 4.15 -6.41
CA SER A 42 -1.53 5.01 -6.79
C SER A 42 -1.15 5.99 -5.69
N GLN A 43 -2.14 6.61 -5.04
CA GLN A 43 -1.92 7.51 -3.90
C GLN A 43 -1.33 6.76 -2.70
N SER A 44 -1.80 5.55 -2.43
CA SER A 44 -1.27 4.70 -1.35
C SER A 44 0.19 4.30 -1.62
N LEU A 45 0.53 3.97 -2.86
CA LEU A 45 1.91 3.69 -3.25
C LEU A 45 2.82 4.92 -3.13
N GLN A 46 2.31 6.12 -3.45
CA GLN A 46 3.05 7.36 -3.23
C GLN A 46 3.30 7.60 -1.74
N ARG A 47 2.27 7.42 -0.89
CA ARG A 47 2.41 7.53 0.57
C ARG A 47 3.46 6.55 1.11
N LEU A 48 3.44 5.30 0.65
CA LEU A 48 4.41 4.27 1.04
C LEU A 48 5.86 4.66 0.72
N ARG A 49 6.11 5.40 -0.37
CA ARG A 49 7.46 5.89 -0.74
C ARG A 49 7.94 7.06 0.13
N THR A 50 7.02 7.75 0.79
CA THR A 50 7.31 8.97 1.57
C THR A 50 7.28 8.76 3.09
N GLN A 51 6.88 7.57 3.55
CA GLN A 51 6.90 7.13 4.94
C GLN A 51 8.23 6.42 5.23
#